data_AF-A0A4P9XCA7-F1
#
_entry.id   AF-A0A4P9XCA7-F1
#
_cell.length_a   1.000
_cell.length_b   1.000
_cell.length_c   1.000
_cell.angle_alpha   90.00
_cell.angle_beta   90.00
_cell.angle_gamma   90.00
#
_symmetry.space_group_name_H-M   'P 1'
#
loop_
_entity.id
_entity.type
_entity.pdbx_description
1 polymer ?
#
loop_
_entity_poly.entity_id
_entity_poly.type
_entity_poly.pdbx_seq_one_letter_code
_entity_poly.pdbx_strand_id
1 'polypeptide(L)'
;AKLVSLTRITPGSLVAEFQGLRRTPERSYLSVQVGRNEHVLLNSEFQYMNHSCDPNVYFDLPLMRIRALKNINIGDEITYFYPSTEWSMVEPFDCWCKSRLCLGRIAGAEALPPDMI
;
A
#
# COMPACT_ATOMS: atom_id res chain seq x y z
N ALA A 1 -0.64 3.02 14.89
CA ALA A 1 0.37 4.05 14.57
C ALA A 1 0.26 4.39 13.08
N LYS A 2 0.85 5.50 12.61
CA LYS A 2 0.83 5.91 11.20
C LYS A 2 2.23 6.32 10.74
N LEU A 3 2.56 6.03 9.48
CA LEU A 3 3.76 6.54 8.83
C LEU A 3 3.50 7.95 8.28
N VAL A 4 4.36 8.91 8.58
CA VAL A 4 4.21 10.31 8.13
C VAL A 4 5.48 10.82 7.47
N SER A 5 5.34 11.69 6.47
CA SER A 5 6.50 12.30 5.82
C SER A 5 7.11 13.40 6.69
N LEU A 6 8.44 13.44 6.77
CA LEU A 6 9.19 14.53 7.40
C LEU A 6 9.76 15.53 6.38
N THR A 7 9.55 15.28 5.09
CA THR A 7 10.00 16.13 3.99
C THR A 7 8.88 16.34 2.97
N ARG A 8 9.10 17.25 2.02
CA ARG A 8 8.24 17.36 0.84
C ARG A 8 8.69 16.35 -0.22
N ILE A 9 7.73 15.67 -0.84
CA ILE A 9 7.95 14.71 -1.92
C ILE A 9 7.03 15.06 -3.08
N THR A 10 7.60 15.12 -4.28
CA THR A 10 6.88 15.42 -5.52
C THR A 10 6.38 14.14 -6.19
N PRO A 11 5.33 14.20 -7.05
CA PRO A 11 4.85 13.05 -7.80
C PRO A 11 5.97 12.36 -8.60
N GLY A 12 5.94 11.04 -8.66
CA GLY A 12 6.92 10.21 -9.37
C GLY A 12 8.24 9.98 -8.62
N SER A 13 8.54 10.78 -7.59
CA SER A 13 9.75 10.63 -6.78
C SER A 13 9.80 9.26 -6.11
N LEU A 14 11.01 8.72 -6.00
CA LEU A 14 11.30 7.58 -5.14
C LEU A 14 11.08 7.99 -3.68
N VAL A 15 10.23 7.25 -2.98
CA VAL A 15 10.00 7.41 -1.54
C VAL A 15 10.95 6.50 -0.78
N ALA A 16 10.99 5.22 -1.15
CA ALA A 16 11.88 4.23 -0.56
C ALA A 16 12.06 2.99 -1.46
N GLU A 17 13.08 2.20 -1.18
CA GLU A 17 13.23 0.85 -1.71
C GLU A 17 12.86 -0.16 -0.61
N PHE A 18 12.26 -1.29 -0.97
CA PHE A 18 11.87 -2.35 -0.01
C PHE A 18 12.51 -3.70 -0.38
N GLN A 19 13.78 -3.65 -0.78
CA GLN A 19 14.57 -4.81 -1.18
C GLN A 19 15.11 -5.58 0.02
N GLY A 20 15.52 -6.85 -0.19
CA GLY A 20 16.15 -7.67 0.86
C GLY A 20 15.19 -8.17 1.95
N LEU A 21 13.90 -7.90 1.83
CA LEU A 21 12.88 -8.39 2.77
C LEU A 21 12.68 -9.90 2.67
N ARG A 22 12.30 -10.52 3.79
CA ARG A 22 12.01 -11.95 3.85
C ARG A 22 10.79 -12.27 2.99
N ARG A 23 11.00 -13.12 1.98
CA ARG A 23 9.95 -13.71 1.15
C ARG A 23 9.26 -14.86 1.87
N THR A 24 7.97 -15.03 1.64
CA THR A 24 7.14 -16.07 2.23
C THR A 24 5.93 -16.38 1.33
N PRO A 25 5.46 -17.63 1.26
CA PRO A 25 4.18 -17.95 0.64
C PRO A 25 2.98 -17.61 1.54
N GLU A 26 3.21 -17.33 2.82
CA GLU A 26 2.17 -17.03 3.79
C GLU A 26 1.74 -15.56 3.71
N ARG A 27 0.46 -15.33 3.41
CA ARG A 27 -0.16 -14.00 3.53
C ARG A 27 -0.45 -13.66 4.99
N SER A 28 -0.14 -12.45 5.40
CA SER A 28 -0.48 -11.89 6.71
C SER A 28 -0.74 -10.39 6.62
N TYR A 29 -1.29 -9.80 7.70
CA TYR A 29 -1.50 -8.35 7.79
C TYR A 29 -0.21 -7.53 7.76
N LEU A 30 0.96 -8.17 7.95
CA LEU A 30 2.30 -7.54 7.92
C LEU A 30 3.05 -7.80 6.60
N SER A 31 2.39 -8.44 5.64
CA SER A 31 2.99 -8.84 4.38
C SER A 31 2.40 -8.05 3.21
N VAL A 32 3.20 -7.87 2.15
CA VAL A 32 2.74 -7.34 0.86
C VAL A 32 2.93 -8.40 -0.20
N GLN A 33 1.90 -8.65 -0.98
CA GLN A 33 1.94 -9.55 -2.13
C GLN A 33 2.82 -8.94 -3.24
N VAL A 34 3.83 -9.69 -3.67
CA VAL A 34 4.78 -9.28 -4.72
C VAL A 34 4.74 -10.21 -5.95
N GLY A 35 3.96 -11.28 -5.87
CA GLY A 35 3.73 -12.24 -6.94
C GLY A 35 2.53 -13.13 -6.63
N ARG A 36 2.16 -14.01 -7.57
CA ARG A 36 0.92 -14.81 -7.48
C ARG A 36 0.79 -15.61 -6.17
N ASN A 37 1.87 -16.21 -5.70
CA ASN A 37 1.94 -17.01 -4.48
C ASN A 37 3.11 -16.55 -3.59
N GLU A 38 3.43 -15.25 -3.63
CA GLU A 38 4.62 -14.73 -3.00
C GLU A 38 4.36 -13.38 -2.34
N HIS A 39 4.74 -13.31 -1.07
CA HIS A 39 4.69 -12.10 -0.26
C HIS A 39 6.06 -11.76 0.29
N VAL A 40 6.25 -10.50 0.67
CA VAL A 40 7.37 -10.05 1.49
C VAL A 40 6.87 -9.56 2.84
N LEU A 41 7.55 -9.92 3.93
CA LEU A 41 7.28 -9.35 5.25
C LEU A 41 7.93 -7.98 5.34
N LEU A 42 7.12 -6.94 5.60
CA LEU A 42 7.61 -5.57 5.62
C LEU A 42 8.64 -5.34 6.74
N ASN A 43 8.38 -5.83 7.96
CA ASN A 43 9.28 -5.80 9.14
C ASN A 43 10.10 -4.49 9.29
N SER A 44 9.49 -3.37 8.94
CA SER A 44 10.11 -2.03 8.82
C SER A 44 9.04 -0.97 9.06
N GLU A 45 9.38 0.32 8.92
CA GLU A 45 8.44 1.43 9.02
C GLU A 45 7.24 1.33 8.07
N PHE A 46 7.39 0.58 6.97
CA PHE A 46 6.33 0.35 5.98
C PHE A 46 5.10 -0.37 6.56
N GLN A 47 5.27 -1.13 7.65
CA GLN A 47 4.14 -1.78 8.33
C GLN A 47 3.13 -0.79 8.94
N TYR A 48 3.51 0.49 9.05
CA TYR A 48 2.64 1.55 9.56
C TYR A 48 1.97 2.36 8.44
N MET A 49 2.15 1.99 7.17
CA MET A 49 1.40 2.58 6.07
C MET A 49 -0.04 2.07 6.11
N ASN A 50 -0.98 2.99 6.27
CA ASN A 50 -2.39 2.66 6.26
C ASN A 50 -2.97 2.67 4.83
N HIS A 51 -4.16 2.13 4.71
CA HIS A 51 -4.93 2.17 3.47
C HIS A 51 -5.52 3.56 3.21
N SER A 52 -5.51 3.98 1.95
CA SER A 52 -6.42 5.01 1.43
C SER A 52 -6.96 4.61 0.06
N CYS A 53 -8.25 4.87 -0.19
CA CYS A 53 -8.83 4.71 -1.53
C CYS A 53 -8.38 5.82 -2.49
N ASP A 54 -7.83 6.92 -1.98
CA ASP A 54 -7.11 7.94 -2.74
C ASP A 54 -5.69 8.08 -2.14
N PRO A 55 -4.80 7.12 -2.39
CA PRO A 55 -3.49 7.05 -1.76
C PRO A 55 -2.53 8.14 -2.26
N ASN A 56 -1.41 8.31 -1.57
CA ASN A 56 -0.33 9.19 -2.03
C ASN A 56 0.93 8.46 -2.46
N VAL A 57 1.04 7.15 -2.23
CA VAL A 57 2.10 6.30 -2.77
C VAL A 57 1.55 5.01 -3.37
N TYR A 58 2.36 4.35 -4.20
CA TYR A 58 2.11 3.00 -4.69
C TYR A 58 3.39 2.15 -4.60
N PHE A 59 3.20 0.84 -4.60
CA PHE A 59 4.27 -0.14 -4.70
C PHE A 59 4.56 -0.46 -6.18
N ASP A 60 5.74 -0.04 -6.64
CA ASP A 60 6.34 -0.42 -7.92
C ASP A 60 7.03 -1.78 -7.74
N LEU A 61 6.23 -2.86 -7.80
CA LEU A 61 6.66 -4.22 -7.51
C LEU A 61 7.80 -4.71 -8.42
N PRO A 62 7.80 -4.47 -9.76
CA PRO A 62 8.91 -4.92 -10.61
C PRO A 62 10.27 -4.35 -10.21
N LEU A 63 10.30 -3.13 -9.67
CA LEU A 63 11.52 -2.47 -9.21
C LEU A 63 11.71 -2.53 -7.69
N MET A 64 10.78 -3.15 -6.94
CA MET A 64 10.77 -3.20 -5.48
C MET A 64 10.94 -1.81 -4.84
N ARG A 65 10.18 -0.83 -5.33
CA ARG A 65 10.19 0.58 -4.91
C ARG A 65 8.84 1.08 -4.46
N ILE A 66 8.82 2.07 -3.57
CA ILE A 66 7.64 2.87 -3.23
C ILE A 66 7.81 4.23 -3.88
N ARG A 67 6.80 4.68 -4.61
CA ARG A 67 6.83 5.95 -5.36
C ARG A 67 5.63 6.82 -5.04
N ALA A 68 5.83 8.14 -5.08
CA ALA A 68 4.77 9.10 -4.85
C ALA A 68 3.83 9.20 -6.06
N LEU A 69 2.52 9.17 -5.81
CA LEU A 69 1.46 9.40 -6.80
C LEU A 69 1.10 10.88 -6.92
N LYS A 70 1.19 11.62 -5.80
CA LYS A 70 0.83 13.03 -5.69
C LYS A 70 1.83 13.75 -4.77
N ASN A 71 1.70 15.07 -4.65
CA ASN A 71 2.50 15.83 -3.70
C ASN A 71 2.24 15.32 -2.28
N ILE A 72 3.32 15.13 -1.51
CA ILE A 72 3.30 14.76 -0.10
C ILE A 72 4.02 15.86 0.66
N ASN A 73 3.32 16.51 1.58
CA ASN A 73 3.87 17.55 2.44
C ASN A 73 4.46 16.96 3.72
N ILE A 74 5.23 17.79 4.42
CA ILE A 74 5.69 17.47 5.78
C ILE A 74 4.45 17.28 6.67
N GLY A 75 4.39 16.15 7.37
CA GLY A 75 3.28 15.77 8.25
C GLY A 75 2.17 14.97 7.57
N ASP A 76 2.16 14.88 6.23
CA ASP A 76 1.19 14.06 5.52
C ASP A 76 1.43 12.57 5.83
N GLU A 77 0.34 11.84 6.03
CA GLU A 77 0.38 10.39 6.23
C GLU A 77 0.68 9.68 4.91
N ILE A 78 1.59 8.71 4.96
CA ILE A 78 1.90 7.86 3.80
C ILE A 78 0.88 6.72 3.75
N THR A 79 0.12 6.67 2.66
CA THR A 79 -0.93 5.67 2.45
C THR A 79 -0.87 5.08 1.05
N TYR A 80 -1.24 3.81 0.93
CA TYR A 80 -1.33 3.11 -0.34
C TYR A 80 -2.68 2.39 -0.47
N PHE A 81 -3.03 2.04 -1.69
CA PHE A 81 -4.26 1.30 -1.96
C PHE A 81 -3.99 -0.19 -1.83
N TYR A 82 -4.34 -0.81 -0.70
CA TYR A 82 -4.03 -2.23 -0.45
C TYR A 82 -4.40 -3.19 -1.59
N PRO A 83 -5.57 -3.06 -2.26
CA PRO A 83 -5.89 -3.90 -3.41
C PRO A 83 -4.93 -3.78 -4.61
N SER A 84 -4.09 -2.74 -4.66
CA SER A 84 -3.05 -2.62 -5.71
C SER A 84 -1.93 -3.65 -5.58
N THR A 85 -1.78 -4.27 -4.42
CA THR A 85 -0.84 -5.39 -4.20
C THR A 85 -1.59 -6.67 -3.86
N GLU A 86 -2.56 -6.59 -2.94
CA GLU A 86 -3.27 -7.75 -2.43
C GLU A 86 -4.41 -8.18 -3.36
N TRP A 87 -4.29 -9.34 -4.00
CA TRP A 87 -5.40 -9.97 -4.72
C TRP A 87 -6.55 -10.33 -3.77
N SER A 88 -6.22 -10.94 -2.64
CA SER A 88 -7.17 -11.39 -1.61
C SER A 88 -6.57 -11.14 -0.23
N MET A 89 -7.22 -10.29 0.56
CA MET A 89 -6.73 -9.92 1.88
C MET A 89 -7.00 -11.00 2.94
N VAL A 90 -6.05 -11.20 3.85
CA VAL A 90 -6.25 -12.09 5.01
C VAL A 90 -7.26 -11.52 6.02
N GLU A 91 -7.29 -10.20 6.15
CA GLU A 91 -8.16 -9.48 7.09
C GLU A 91 -8.86 -8.30 6.37
N PRO A 92 -10.02 -8.55 5.72
CA PRO A 92 -10.85 -7.49 5.18
C PRO A 92 -11.38 -6.56 6.27
N PHE A 93 -11.52 -5.26 5.95
CA PHE A 93 -11.93 -4.24 6.90
C PHE A 93 -12.87 -3.19 6.27
N ASP A 94 -13.69 -2.56 7.11
CA ASP A 94 -14.46 -1.38 6.71
C ASP A 94 -13.54 -0.16 6.73
N CYS A 95 -13.55 0.64 5.67
CA CYS A 95 -12.60 1.69 5.39
C CYS A 95 -13.00 3.03 6.00
N TRP A 96 -12.02 3.67 6.64
CA TRP A 96 -12.19 4.96 7.32
C TRP A 96 -11.28 6.04 6.74
N CYS A 97 -10.83 5.89 5.49
CA CYS A 97 -9.88 6.82 4.86
C CYS A 97 -10.47 8.22 4.58
N LYS A 98 -11.80 8.37 4.64
CA LYS A 98 -12.55 9.62 4.42
C LYS A 98 -12.37 10.25 3.02
N SER A 99 -11.75 9.54 2.09
CA SER A 99 -11.69 9.97 0.68
C SER A 99 -13.10 10.05 0.09
N ARG A 100 -13.32 10.99 -0.83
CA ARG A 100 -14.55 11.03 -1.65
C ARG A 100 -14.68 9.82 -2.57
N LEU A 101 -13.57 9.13 -2.83
CA LEU A 101 -13.48 7.92 -3.63
C LEU A 101 -13.48 6.65 -2.74
N CYS A 102 -13.94 6.74 -1.49
CA CYS A 102 -13.92 5.61 -0.56
C CYS A 102 -14.81 4.46 -1.06
N LEU A 103 -14.26 3.25 -1.10
CA LEU A 103 -14.98 2.03 -1.51
C LEU A 103 -15.81 1.40 -0.38
N GLY A 104 -15.77 1.94 0.83
CA GLY A 104 -16.52 1.43 1.97
C GLY A 104 -15.87 0.20 2.61
N ARG A 105 -15.72 -0.92 1.90
CA ARG A 105 -15.09 -2.14 2.43
C ARG A 105 -13.93 -2.58 1.55
N ILE A 106 -12.81 -2.95 2.17
CA ILE A 106 -11.59 -3.38 1.48
C ILE A 106 -11.33 -4.85 1.78
N ALA A 107 -11.23 -5.67 0.72
CA ALA A 107 -11.04 -7.11 0.83
C ALA A 107 -9.99 -7.68 -0.15
N GLY A 108 -9.27 -6.82 -0.87
CA GLY A 108 -8.35 -7.20 -1.96
C GLY A 108 -8.91 -6.89 -3.34
N ALA A 109 -8.07 -7.01 -4.37
CA ALA A 109 -8.40 -6.69 -5.76
C ALA A 109 -9.53 -7.57 -6.32
N GLU A 110 -9.65 -8.82 -5.90
CA GLU A 110 -10.68 -9.74 -6.38
C GLU A 110 -12.12 -9.30 -6.05
N ALA A 111 -12.26 -8.45 -5.03
CA ALA A 111 -13.54 -7.91 -4.59
C ALA A 111 -13.88 -6.57 -5.24
N LEU A 112 -13.00 -6.01 -6.09
CA LEU A 112 -13.25 -4.76 -6.78
C LEU A 112 -14.20 -4.96 -7.97
N PRO A 113 -14.94 -3.90 -8.36
CA PRO A 113 -15.66 -3.89 -9.63
C PRO A 113 -14.73 -4.22 -10.81
N PRO A 114 -15.18 -4.99 -11.82
CA PRO A 114 -14.33 -5.39 -12.96
C PRO A 114 -13.72 -4.23 -13.75
N ASP A 115 -14.31 -3.05 -13.72
CA ASP A 115 -13.81 -1.83 -14.35
C ASP A 115 -12.67 -1.15 -13.58
N MET A 116 -12.33 -1.65 -12.39
CA MET A 116 -11.24 -1.15 -11.54
C MET A 116 -10.03 -2.10 -11.46
N ILE A 117 -10.09 -3.28 -12.10
CA ILE A 117 -9.04 -4.32 -12.09
C ILE A 117 -8.19 -4.22 -13.35
#